data_AF-A0A935RPI9-F1
#
_entry.id   AF-A0A935RPI9-F1
#
_cell.length_a   1.000
_cell.length_b   1.000
_cell.length_c   1.000
_cell.angle_alpha   90.00
_cell.angle_beta   90.00
_cell.angle_gamma   90.00
#
_symmetry.space_group_name_H-M   'P 1'
#
loop_
_entity.id
_entity.type
_entity.pdbx_description
1 polymer ?
#
loop_
_entity_poly.entity_id
_entity_poly.type
_entity_poly.pdbx_seq_one_letter_code
_entity_poly.pdbx_strand_id
1 'polypeptide(L)'
;MKIKNQIIFGKDDRVRSGWRAIVFVIAFVFSGLLFFSAGFALLSVLGFDILPGTPPFLVANGVLSLIPALLVGWGCGKLFEGLPYRAIGAAFTGPWFRNFLYGLALGGCTLGVSVAIAMIFGGMRFELNNSSGTKAVAVSLLSSFLVFAVASAFEESLFRGYILQTFARSGLAWLAIAITAVFFGAVHLGNPNAGLISTANTVLAGIWFGVAYLGLATCGSCGGCT
;
A
#
# COMPACT_ATOMS: atom_id res chain seq x y z
N MET A 1 -5.56 -31.11 31.09
CA MET A 1 -6.30 -30.26 30.13
C MET A 1 -5.72 -28.85 30.20
N LYS A 2 -4.85 -28.45 29.26
CA LYS A 2 -4.32 -27.06 29.24
C LYS A 2 -5.43 -26.15 28.76
N ILE A 3 -5.98 -25.32 29.65
CA ILE A 3 -6.89 -24.23 29.27
C ILE A 3 -6.04 -23.25 28.45
N LYS A 4 -6.02 -23.41 27.12
CA LYS A 4 -5.40 -22.42 26.23
C LYS A 4 -6.21 -21.14 26.32
N ASN A 5 -5.50 -20.02 26.45
CA ASN A 5 -6.10 -18.71 26.64
C ASN A 5 -6.87 -18.31 25.37
N GLN A 6 -8.21 -18.32 25.43
CA GLN A 6 -9.13 -18.07 24.30
C GLN A 6 -8.98 -16.66 23.70
N ILE A 7 -8.27 -15.78 24.39
CA ILE A 7 -7.94 -14.42 23.93
C ILE A 7 -6.82 -14.46 22.88
N ILE A 8 -5.85 -15.35 23.02
CA ILE A 8 -4.63 -15.41 22.19
C ILE A 8 -4.79 -16.39 21.04
N PHE A 9 -5.40 -17.55 21.32
CA PHE A 9 -5.56 -18.64 20.36
C PHE A 9 -7.01 -18.72 19.85
N GLY A 10 -7.16 -18.95 18.55
CA GLY A 10 -8.43 -19.25 17.90
C GLY A 10 -8.83 -20.72 18.07
N LYS A 11 -10.01 -21.06 17.56
CA LYS A 11 -10.54 -22.44 17.55
C LYS A 11 -9.68 -23.41 16.74
N ASP A 12 -8.87 -22.89 15.84
CA ASP A 12 -7.89 -23.58 14.99
C ASP A 12 -6.52 -23.77 15.66
N ASP A 13 -6.42 -23.45 16.96
CA ASP A 13 -5.18 -23.51 17.75
C ASP A 13 -4.06 -22.58 17.24
N ARG A 14 -4.38 -21.69 16.30
CA ARG A 14 -3.49 -20.64 15.79
C ARG A 14 -3.69 -19.34 16.56
N VAL A 15 -2.69 -18.46 16.51
CA VAL A 15 -2.80 -17.10 17.04
C VAL A 15 -3.93 -16.37 16.30
N ARG A 16 -4.79 -15.63 17.01
CA ARG A 16 -5.89 -14.88 16.36
C ARG A 16 -5.33 -13.80 15.39
N SER A 17 -6.08 -13.50 14.34
CA SER A 17 -5.69 -12.53 13.29
C SER A 17 -5.32 -11.16 13.84
N GLY A 18 -6.01 -10.67 14.87
CA GLY A 18 -5.68 -9.40 15.52
C GLY A 18 -4.27 -9.36 16.09
N TRP A 19 -3.84 -10.41 16.80
CA TRP A 19 -2.49 -10.50 17.35
C TRP A 19 -1.43 -10.64 16.27
N ARG A 20 -1.71 -11.42 15.21
CA ARG A 20 -0.82 -11.51 14.03
C ARG A 20 -0.61 -10.15 13.38
N ALA A 21 -1.69 -9.38 13.17
CA ALA A 21 -1.61 -8.04 12.61
C ALA A 21 -0.86 -7.06 13.53
N ILE A 22 -1.08 -7.12 14.84
CA ILE A 22 -0.34 -6.30 15.82
C ILE A 22 1.16 -6.59 15.76
N VAL A 23 1.55 -7.87 15.76
CA VAL A 23 2.97 -8.26 15.67
C VAL A 23 3.58 -7.76 14.37
N PHE A 24 2.86 -7.89 13.24
CA PHE A 24 3.31 -7.34 11.96
C PHE A 24 3.52 -5.82 12.03
N VAL A 25 2.55 -5.06 12.55
CA VAL A 25 2.65 -3.60 12.66
C VAL A 25 3.84 -3.20 13.53
N ILE A 26 4.00 -3.82 14.69
CA ILE A 26 5.13 -3.55 15.59
C ILE A 26 6.46 -3.87 14.89
N ALA A 27 6.59 -5.06 14.32
CA ALA A 27 7.81 -5.48 13.62
C ALA A 27 8.12 -4.57 12.42
N PHE A 28 7.09 -4.14 11.68
CA PHE A 28 7.23 -3.20 10.56
C PHE A 28 7.71 -1.83 11.05
N VAL A 29 7.13 -1.28 12.12
CA VAL A 29 7.56 0.02 12.67
C VAL A 29 9.01 -0.05 13.16
N PHE A 30 9.38 -1.06 13.95
CA PHE A 30 10.75 -1.20 14.45
C PHE A 30 11.77 -1.43 13.33
N SER A 31 11.50 -2.37 12.41
CA SER A 31 12.40 -2.63 11.28
C SER A 31 12.45 -1.44 10.31
N GLY A 32 11.32 -0.77 10.09
CA GLY A 32 11.20 0.44 9.28
C GLY A 32 12.07 1.56 9.83
N LEU A 33 11.99 1.88 11.12
CA LEU A 33 12.82 2.92 11.75
C LEU A 33 14.32 2.64 11.60
N LEU A 34 14.75 1.40 11.83
CA LEU A 34 16.16 0.99 11.69
C LEU A 34 16.62 1.04 10.23
N PHE A 35 15.82 0.49 9.32
CA PHE A 35 16.17 0.41 7.90
C PHE A 35 16.14 1.78 7.23
N PHE A 36 15.19 2.63 7.61
CA PHE A 36 15.08 4.01 7.16
C PHE A 36 16.30 4.83 7.59
N SER A 37 16.63 4.81 8.89
CA SER A 37 17.77 5.57 9.43
C SER A 37 19.10 5.12 8.82
N ALA A 38 19.35 3.81 8.74
CA ALA A 38 20.56 3.28 8.11
C ALA A 38 20.60 3.56 6.60
N GLY A 39 19.47 3.41 5.91
CA GLY A 39 19.37 3.62 4.47
C GLY A 39 19.64 5.08 4.06
N PHE A 40 19.02 6.04 4.75
CA PHE A 40 19.27 7.45 4.48
C PHE A 40 20.69 7.88 4.89
N ALA A 41 21.23 7.35 6.00
CA ALA A 41 22.63 7.59 6.36
C ALA A 41 23.58 7.11 5.25
N LEU A 42 23.37 5.89 4.73
CA LEU A 42 24.17 5.35 3.63
C LEU A 42 24.06 6.22 2.36
N LEU A 43 22.85 6.59 1.95
CA LEU A 43 22.63 7.44 0.77
C LEU A 43 23.31 8.81 0.92
N SER A 44 23.28 9.39 2.12
CA SER A 44 23.97 10.66 2.41
C SER A 44 25.49 10.54 2.27
N VAL A 45 26.09 9.45 2.75
CA VAL A 45 27.54 9.17 2.64
C VAL A 45 27.95 8.94 1.19
N LEU A 46 27.07 8.33 0.40
CA LEU A 46 27.28 8.12 -1.04
C LEU A 46 27.07 9.40 -1.88
N GLY A 47 26.67 10.52 -1.26
CA GLY A 47 26.53 11.81 -1.94
C GLY A 47 25.22 11.98 -2.71
N PHE A 48 24.19 11.19 -2.42
CA PHE A 48 22.86 11.40 -3.00
C PHE A 48 22.17 12.61 -2.36
N ASP A 49 21.48 13.41 -3.20
CA ASP A 49 20.63 14.51 -2.73
C ASP A 49 19.32 13.97 -2.14
N ILE A 50 19.34 13.75 -0.83
CA ILE A 50 18.22 13.23 -0.04
C ILE A 50 17.47 14.35 0.71
N LEU A 51 17.47 15.58 0.17
CA LEU A 51 16.70 16.66 0.77
C LEU A 51 15.19 16.34 0.76
N PRO A 52 14.45 16.54 1.88
CA PRO A 52 13.02 16.26 1.93
C PRO A 52 12.24 16.98 0.82
N GLY A 53 11.42 16.22 0.09
CA GLY A 53 10.59 16.72 -1.01
C GLY A 53 11.21 16.65 -2.40
N THR A 54 12.50 16.29 -2.52
CA THR A 54 13.10 16.02 -3.84
C THR A 54 12.65 14.66 -4.39
N PRO A 55 12.60 14.45 -5.72
CA PRO A 55 12.25 13.15 -6.28
C PRO A 55 13.16 12.00 -5.81
N PRO A 56 14.50 12.15 -5.73
CA PRO A 56 15.37 11.10 -5.19
C PRO A 56 15.02 10.73 -3.74
N PHE A 57 14.74 11.73 -2.89
CA PHE A 57 14.29 11.49 -1.52
C PHE A 57 12.99 10.68 -1.48
N LEU A 58 11.99 11.05 -2.30
CA LEU A 58 10.69 10.36 -2.32
C LEU A 58 10.80 8.91 -2.81
N VAL A 59 11.63 8.66 -3.85
CA VAL A 59 11.92 7.31 -4.32
C VAL A 59 12.64 6.50 -3.23
N ALA A 60 13.67 7.07 -2.62
CA ALA A 60 14.40 6.42 -1.53
C ALA A 60 13.48 6.09 -0.34
N ASN A 61 12.63 7.04 0.07
CA ASN A 61 11.63 6.87 1.11
C ASN A 61 10.70 5.70 0.81
N GLY A 62 10.18 5.62 -0.42
CA GLY A 62 9.33 4.52 -0.85
C GLY A 62 10.05 3.18 -0.85
N VAL A 63 11.28 3.10 -1.39
CA VAL A 63 12.06 1.85 -1.45
C VAL A 63 12.43 1.36 -0.06
N LEU A 64 12.93 2.25 0.80
CA LEU A 64 13.32 1.94 2.17
C LEU A 64 12.12 1.53 3.03
N SER A 65 10.90 1.95 2.68
CA SER A 65 9.67 1.52 3.35
C SER A 65 9.10 0.20 2.79
N LEU A 66 9.22 0.00 1.47
CA LEU A 66 8.79 -1.21 0.77
C LEU A 66 9.53 -2.46 1.26
N ILE A 67 10.85 -2.38 1.42
CA ILE A 67 11.67 -3.53 1.79
C ILE A 67 11.24 -4.14 3.14
N PRO A 68 11.14 -3.38 4.25
CA PRO A 68 10.60 -3.89 5.51
C PRO A 68 9.16 -4.39 5.38
N ALA A 69 8.29 -3.71 4.63
CA ALA A 69 6.90 -4.15 4.45
C ALA A 69 6.83 -5.56 3.84
N LEU A 70 7.63 -5.83 2.79
CA LEU A 70 7.73 -7.14 2.16
C LEU A 70 8.39 -8.18 3.05
N LEU A 71 9.52 -7.87 3.66
CA LEU A 71 10.29 -8.82 4.48
C LEU A 71 9.54 -9.21 5.76
N VAL A 72 8.99 -8.24 6.47
CA VAL A 72 8.20 -8.48 7.69
C VAL A 72 6.88 -9.15 7.34
N GLY A 73 6.22 -8.73 6.25
CA GLY A 73 4.98 -9.34 5.78
C GLY A 73 5.17 -10.81 5.43
N TRP A 74 6.24 -11.12 4.70
CA TRP A 74 6.64 -12.49 4.40
C TRP A 74 7.00 -13.28 5.66
N GLY A 75 7.82 -12.69 6.54
CA GLY A 75 8.23 -13.32 7.80
C GLY A 75 7.02 -13.70 8.67
N CYS A 76 6.06 -12.79 8.83
CA CYS A 76 4.83 -13.04 9.56
C CYS A 76 3.95 -14.09 8.86
N GLY A 77 3.79 -14.01 7.54
CA GLY A 77 3.04 -15.01 6.77
C GLY A 77 3.64 -16.41 6.89
N LYS A 78 4.97 -16.52 6.85
CA LYS A 78 5.67 -17.79 7.01
C LYS A 78 5.58 -18.32 8.44
N LEU A 79 5.84 -17.47 9.44
CA LEU A 79 5.91 -17.86 10.85
C LEU A 79 4.55 -18.21 11.44
N PHE A 80 3.53 -17.39 11.18
CA PHE A 80 2.22 -17.53 11.81
C PHE A 80 1.20 -18.31 10.96
N GLU A 81 1.40 -18.36 9.64
CA GLU A 81 0.39 -18.92 8.73
C GLU A 81 0.93 -20.01 7.80
N GLY A 82 2.25 -20.25 7.80
CA GLY A 82 2.89 -21.23 6.90
C GLY A 82 2.77 -20.85 5.43
N LEU A 83 2.57 -19.56 5.12
CA LEU A 83 2.30 -19.09 3.77
C LEU A 83 3.60 -18.82 2.99
N PRO A 84 3.61 -19.12 1.67
CA PRO A 84 4.73 -18.77 0.80
C PRO A 84 4.76 -17.25 0.52
N TYR A 85 5.90 -16.74 0.05
CA TYR A 85 6.08 -15.33 -0.34
C TYR A 85 5.02 -14.83 -1.32
N ARG A 86 4.60 -15.66 -2.28
CA ARG A 86 3.52 -15.32 -3.23
C ARG A 86 2.18 -14.99 -2.57
N ALA A 87 1.93 -15.47 -1.36
CA ALA A 87 0.66 -15.24 -0.69
C ALA A 87 0.45 -13.75 -0.34
N ILE A 88 1.51 -13.00 -0.02
CA ILE A 88 1.40 -11.57 0.33
C ILE A 88 1.18 -10.65 -0.88
N GLY A 89 0.88 -11.20 -2.07
CA GLY A 89 0.61 -10.42 -3.28
C GLY A 89 1.84 -9.93 -4.04
N ALA A 90 3.04 -10.29 -3.59
CA ALA A 90 4.31 -9.82 -4.17
C ALA A 90 4.90 -10.76 -5.25
N ALA A 91 4.04 -11.49 -5.98
CA ALA A 91 4.48 -12.42 -7.02
C ALA A 91 3.71 -12.22 -8.34
N PHE A 92 4.42 -12.34 -9.46
CA PHE A 92 3.87 -12.27 -10.81
C PHE A 92 3.25 -13.61 -11.24
N THR A 93 2.25 -14.07 -10.49
CA THR A 93 1.59 -15.36 -10.73
C THR A 93 0.14 -15.21 -11.19
N GLY A 94 -0.35 -16.17 -11.96
CA GLY A 94 -1.74 -16.16 -12.45
C GLY A 94 -1.99 -15.03 -13.45
N PRO A 95 -3.20 -14.44 -13.50
CA PRO A 95 -3.55 -13.36 -14.41
C PRO A 95 -3.00 -12.00 -13.96
N TRP A 96 -1.78 -11.94 -13.42
CA TRP A 96 -1.20 -10.73 -12.81
C TRP A 96 -1.29 -9.51 -13.74
N PHE A 97 -0.96 -9.70 -15.02
CA PHE A 97 -0.95 -8.61 -16.00
C PHE A 97 -2.37 -8.11 -16.30
N ARG A 98 -3.36 -9.00 -16.34
CA ARG A 98 -4.77 -8.61 -16.49
C ARG A 98 -5.23 -7.83 -15.27
N ASN A 99 -4.90 -8.28 -14.06
CA ASN A 99 -5.23 -7.58 -12.82
C ASN A 99 -4.55 -6.21 -12.75
N PHE A 100 -3.30 -6.12 -13.20
CA PHE A 100 -2.58 -4.85 -13.32
C PHE A 100 -3.29 -3.90 -14.29
N LEU A 101 -3.68 -4.37 -15.48
CA LEU A 101 -4.44 -3.57 -16.44
C LEU A 101 -5.81 -3.14 -15.91
N TYR A 102 -6.53 -4.02 -15.19
CA TYR A 102 -7.79 -3.67 -14.54
C TYR A 102 -7.58 -2.60 -13.46
N GLY A 103 -6.53 -2.72 -12.63
CA GLY A 103 -6.18 -1.71 -11.64
C GLY A 103 -5.86 -0.36 -12.28
N LEU A 104 -5.06 -0.37 -13.36
CA LEU A 104 -4.70 0.83 -14.11
C LEU A 104 -5.93 1.48 -14.77
N ALA A 105 -6.81 0.68 -15.38
CA ALA A 105 -8.05 1.17 -15.97
C ALA A 105 -9.00 1.75 -14.90
N LEU A 106 -9.19 1.04 -13.78
CA LEU A 106 -10.05 1.46 -12.68
C LEU A 106 -9.55 2.76 -12.06
N GLY A 107 -8.25 2.84 -11.73
CA GLY A 107 -7.62 4.04 -11.18
C GLY A 107 -7.62 5.22 -12.15
N GLY A 108 -7.34 4.95 -13.43
CA GLY A 108 -7.40 5.96 -14.50
C GLY A 108 -8.82 6.51 -14.68
N CYS A 109 -9.84 5.65 -14.62
CA CYS A 109 -11.24 6.07 -14.71
C CYS A 109 -11.67 6.90 -13.50
N THR A 110 -11.35 6.49 -12.27
CA THR A 110 -11.74 7.25 -11.07
C THR A 110 -11.06 8.61 -11.00
N LEU A 111 -9.77 8.69 -11.34
CA LEU A 111 -9.06 9.96 -11.45
C LEU A 111 -9.63 10.81 -12.60
N GLY A 112 -9.85 10.20 -13.76
CA GLY A 112 -10.40 10.87 -14.94
C GLY A 112 -11.77 11.49 -14.69
N VAL A 113 -12.67 10.78 -14.00
CA VAL A 113 -13.98 11.30 -13.58
C VAL A 113 -13.82 12.47 -12.62
N SER A 114 -12.94 12.36 -11.64
CA SER A 114 -12.69 13.43 -10.66
C SER A 114 -12.18 14.71 -11.34
N VAL A 115 -11.23 14.56 -12.27
CA VAL A 115 -10.68 15.65 -13.09
C VAL A 115 -11.74 16.22 -14.03
N ALA A 116 -12.56 15.39 -14.66
CA ALA A 116 -13.64 15.85 -15.54
C ALA A 116 -14.68 16.69 -14.79
N ILE A 117 -15.09 16.27 -13.59
CA ILE A 117 -15.97 17.07 -12.73
C ILE A 117 -15.32 18.42 -12.42
N ALA A 118 -14.06 18.43 -11.98
CA ALA A 118 -13.36 19.68 -11.68
C ALA A 118 -13.26 20.61 -12.90
N MET A 119 -13.07 20.08 -14.11
CA MET A 119 -13.06 20.89 -15.34
C MET A 119 -14.45 21.46 -15.69
N ILE A 120 -15.50 20.64 -15.63
CA ILE A 120 -16.87 21.04 -15.99
C ILE A 120 -17.37 22.18 -15.09
N PHE A 121 -17.09 22.10 -13.79
CA PHE A 121 -17.45 23.14 -12.83
C PHE A 121 -16.47 24.31 -12.77
N GLY A 122 -15.46 24.34 -13.66
CA GLY A 122 -14.50 25.44 -13.75
C GLY A 122 -13.46 25.50 -12.61
N GLY A 123 -13.33 24.43 -11.82
CA GLY A 123 -12.33 24.31 -10.75
C GLY A 123 -10.90 24.05 -11.24
N MET A 124 -10.73 23.60 -12.49
CA MET A 124 -9.41 23.46 -13.12
C MET A 124 -9.47 23.60 -14.64
N ARG A 125 -8.34 23.96 -15.24
CA ARG A 125 -8.13 23.98 -16.70
C ARG A 125 -6.76 23.36 -17.02
N PHE A 126 -6.69 22.61 -18.11
CA PHE A 126 -5.41 22.14 -18.62
C PHE A 126 -4.87 23.12 -19.66
N GLU A 127 -3.60 23.49 -19.49
CA GLU A 127 -2.86 24.28 -20.45
C GLU A 127 -1.61 23.51 -20.86
N LEU A 128 -1.28 23.57 -22.15
CA LEU A 128 -0.03 23.01 -22.63
C LEU A 128 1.12 23.85 -22.06
N ASN A 129 2.08 23.17 -21.45
CA ASN A 129 3.26 23.82 -20.88
C ASN A 129 4.22 24.23 -22.01
N ASN A 130 3.96 25.37 -22.63
CA ASN A 130 4.79 25.93 -23.70
C ASN A 130 6.10 26.55 -23.18
N SER A 131 6.19 26.77 -21.86
CA SER A 131 7.34 27.41 -21.21
C SER A 131 8.47 26.43 -20.88
N SER A 132 8.18 25.12 -20.86
CA SER A 132 9.15 24.08 -20.50
C SER A 132 9.58 23.28 -21.72
N GLY A 133 10.88 23.12 -21.93
CA GLY A 133 11.39 22.27 -23.00
C GLY A 133 10.99 20.79 -22.81
N THR A 134 10.86 20.04 -23.90
CA THR A 134 10.44 18.63 -23.91
C THR A 134 11.24 17.75 -22.93
N LYS A 135 12.54 18.04 -22.75
CA LYS A 135 13.40 17.34 -21.79
C LYS A 135 12.93 17.50 -20.35
N ALA A 136 12.56 18.71 -19.93
CA ALA A 136 12.10 18.99 -18.58
C ALA A 136 10.76 18.27 -18.29
N VAL A 137 9.86 18.27 -19.27
CA VAL A 137 8.60 17.53 -19.19
C VAL A 137 8.85 16.02 -19.07
N ALA A 138 9.73 15.46 -19.90
CA ALA A 138 10.07 14.04 -19.84
C ALA A 138 10.68 13.63 -18.49
N VAL A 139 11.58 14.46 -17.94
CA VAL A 139 12.17 14.23 -16.60
C VAL A 139 11.08 14.24 -15.52
N SER A 140 10.18 15.23 -15.55
CA SER A 140 9.08 15.33 -14.57
C SER A 140 8.14 14.12 -14.64
N LEU A 141 7.78 13.66 -15.84
CA LEU A 141 6.94 12.47 -16.01
C LEU A 141 7.63 11.21 -15.50
N LEU A 142 8.91 11.01 -15.86
CA LEU A 142 9.67 9.84 -15.42
C LEU A 142 9.86 9.85 -13.89
N SER A 143 10.21 10.98 -13.30
CA SER A 143 10.38 11.07 -11.84
C SER A 143 9.07 10.82 -11.11
N SER A 144 7.95 11.38 -11.60
CA SER A 144 6.63 11.16 -11.03
C SER A 144 6.23 9.69 -11.12
N PHE A 145 6.44 9.07 -12.28
CA PHE A 145 6.17 7.64 -12.46
C PHE A 145 6.94 6.79 -11.45
N LEU A 146 8.25 7.02 -11.28
CA LEU A 146 9.06 6.27 -10.32
C LEU A 146 8.60 6.46 -8.87
N VAL A 147 8.32 7.71 -8.47
CA VAL A 147 7.82 8.03 -7.13
C VAL A 147 6.51 7.30 -6.86
N PHE A 148 5.51 7.46 -7.74
CA PHE A 148 4.20 6.85 -7.54
C PHE A 148 4.23 5.33 -7.69
N ALA A 149 5.05 4.76 -8.57
CA ALA A 149 5.18 3.32 -8.70
C ALA A 149 5.71 2.69 -7.41
N VAL A 150 6.79 3.23 -6.84
CA VAL A 150 7.35 2.71 -5.59
C VAL A 150 6.42 2.96 -4.41
N ALA A 151 5.84 4.17 -4.30
CA ALA A 151 4.89 4.48 -3.24
C ALA A 151 3.67 3.55 -3.27
N SER A 152 3.09 3.33 -4.46
CA SER A 152 1.96 2.42 -4.64
C SER A 152 2.32 0.97 -4.27
N ALA A 153 3.50 0.49 -4.64
CA ALA A 153 3.96 -0.85 -4.25
C ALA A 153 4.14 -0.99 -2.74
N PHE A 154 4.67 0.05 -2.08
CA PHE A 154 4.80 0.09 -0.62
C PHE A 154 3.43 0.04 0.06
N GLU A 155 2.52 0.93 -0.34
CA GLU A 155 1.17 1.01 0.23
C GLU A 155 0.39 -0.30 0.02
N GLU A 156 0.47 -0.88 -1.18
CA GLU A 156 -0.16 -2.17 -1.48
C GLU A 156 0.39 -3.27 -0.56
N SER A 157 1.73 -3.35 -0.42
CA SER A 157 2.39 -4.35 0.43
C SER A 157 2.03 -4.20 1.92
N LEU A 158 1.94 -2.96 2.41
CA LEU A 158 1.64 -2.66 3.81
C LEU A 158 0.18 -2.92 4.16
N PHE A 159 -0.75 -2.39 3.36
CA PHE A 159 -2.18 -2.42 3.67
C PHE A 159 -2.86 -3.69 3.15
N ARG A 160 -2.61 -4.08 1.90
CA ARG A 160 -3.28 -5.20 1.22
C ARG A 160 -2.46 -6.49 1.22
N GLY A 161 -1.14 -6.40 1.45
CA GLY A 161 -0.26 -7.57 1.51
C GLY A 161 -0.55 -8.46 2.72
N TYR A 162 -0.05 -8.10 3.90
CA TYR A 162 -0.22 -8.96 5.07
C TYR A 162 -1.52 -8.69 5.85
N ILE A 163 -1.79 -7.43 6.20
CA ILE A 163 -2.89 -7.07 7.13
C ILE A 163 -4.25 -7.48 6.57
N LEU A 164 -4.64 -6.94 5.41
CA LEU A 164 -5.95 -7.22 4.80
C LEU A 164 -6.20 -8.72 4.68
N GLN A 165 -5.23 -9.45 4.14
CA GLN A 165 -5.40 -10.87 3.88
C GLN A 165 -5.47 -11.71 5.16
N THR A 166 -4.73 -11.34 6.21
CA THR A 166 -4.76 -12.04 7.51
C THR A 166 -6.16 -12.02 8.11
N PHE A 167 -6.83 -10.86 8.05
CA PHE A 167 -8.22 -10.74 8.50
C PHE A 167 -9.20 -11.38 7.51
N ALA A 168 -9.00 -11.24 6.20
CA ALA A 168 -9.86 -11.84 5.20
C ALA A 168 -9.90 -13.37 5.31
N ARG A 169 -8.74 -14.03 5.45
CA ARG A 169 -8.62 -15.49 5.69
C ARG A 169 -9.27 -15.94 7.00
N SER A 170 -9.52 -15.02 7.94
CA SER A 170 -10.20 -15.31 9.20
C SER A 170 -11.71 -15.04 9.14
N GLY A 171 -12.28 -14.84 7.94
CA GLY A 171 -13.70 -14.52 7.74
C GLY A 171 -14.07 -13.08 8.09
N LEU A 172 -13.09 -12.18 8.23
CA LEU A 172 -13.27 -10.80 8.70
C LEU A 172 -12.97 -9.78 7.59
N ALA A 173 -13.28 -10.11 6.33
CA ALA A 173 -12.94 -9.29 5.16
C ALA A 173 -13.42 -7.82 5.26
N TRP A 174 -14.68 -7.59 5.63
CA TRP A 174 -15.22 -6.22 5.79
C TRP A 174 -14.56 -5.43 6.91
N LEU A 175 -14.24 -6.10 8.03
CA LEU A 175 -13.48 -5.51 9.12
C LEU A 175 -12.06 -5.16 8.66
N ALA A 176 -11.44 -6.04 7.86
CA ALA A 176 -10.13 -5.82 7.28
C ALA A 176 -10.12 -4.56 6.39
N ILE A 177 -11.12 -4.42 5.51
CA ILE A 177 -11.29 -3.23 4.66
C ILE A 177 -11.45 -1.99 5.53
N ALA A 178 -12.34 -2.01 6.52
CA ALA A 178 -12.58 -0.85 7.39
C ALA A 178 -11.31 -0.42 8.14
N ILE A 179 -10.60 -1.37 8.76
CA ILE A 179 -9.36 -1.10 9.50
C ILE A 179 -8.30 -0.52 8.56
N THR A 180 -8.00 -1.22 7.47
CA THR A 180 -6.95 -0.79 6.54
C THR A 180 -7.28 0.55 5.88
N ALA A 181 -8.55 0.84 5.59
CA ALA A 181 -8.97 2.13 5.05
C ALA A 181 -8.80 3.28 6.04
N VAL A 182 -9.17 3.08 7.31
CA VAL A 182 -8.99 4.10 8.36
C VAL A 182 -7.51 4.36 8.60
N PHE A 183 -6.70 3.31 8.70
CA PHE A 183 -5.24 3.47 8.83
C PHE A 183 -4.62 4.14 7.60
N PHE A 184 -5.08 3.79 6.39
CA PHE A 184 -4.65 4.45 5.16
C PHE A 184 -4.94 5.95 5.18
N GLY A 185 -6.15 6.36 5.57
CA GLY A 185 -6.48 7.78 5.75
C GLY A 185 -5.66 8.46 6.85
N ALA A 186 -5.41 7.76 7.97
CA ALA A 186 -4.68 8.31 9.11
C ALA A 186 -3.22 8.61 8.78
N VAL A 187 -2.52 7.72 8.07
CA VAL A 187 -1.11 7.97 7.69
C VAL A 187 -0.96 9.15 6.73
N HIS A 188 -2.01 9.49 5.98
CA HIS A 188 -2.04 10.64 5.07
C HIS A 188 -2.37 11.97 5.75
N LEU A 189 -2.67 11.99 7.06
CA LEU A 189 -2.84 13.23 7.82
C LEU A 189 -1.55 14.05 7.91
N GLY A 190 -0.39 13.43 7.69
CA GLY A 190 0.90 14.12 7.62
C GLY A 190 1.13 14.87 6.30
N ASN A 191 0.25 14.73 5.31
CA ASN A 191 0.43 15.37 4.01
C ASN A 191 0.14 16.88 4.08
N PRO A 192 0.83 17.70 3.27
CA PRO A 192 0.50 19.12 3.13
C PRO A 192 -0.97 19.29 2.74
N ASN A 193 -1.64 20.26 3.37
CA ASN A 193 -3.05 20.59 3.14
C ASN A 193 -4.06 19.47 3.49
N ALA A 194 -3.66 18.47 4.28
CA ALA A 194 -4.60 17.47 4.79
C ALA A 194 -5.66 18.14 5.69
N GLY A 195 -6.93 17.96 5.35
CA GLY A 195 -8.08 18.38 6.13
C GLY A 195 -9.18 17.32 6.17
N LEU A 196 -10.30 17.61 6.82
CA LEU A 196 -11.37 16.63 7.04
C LEU A 196 -11.87 15.99 5.72
N ILE A 197 -12.08 16.81 4.69
CA ILE A 197 -12.59 16.34 3.39
C ILE A 197 -11.56 15.46 2.67
N SER A 198 -10.28 15.88 2.62
CA SER A 198 -9.24 15.08 1.96
C SER A 198 -9.01 13.76 2.70
N THR A 199 -9.03 13.77 4.04
CA THR A 199 -8.89 12.56 4.84
C THR A 199 -10.07 11.61 4.64
N ALA A 200 -11.31 12.12 4.64
CA ALA A 200 -12.49 11.32 4.36
C ALA A 200 -12.41 10.70 2.95
N ASN A 201 -11.99 11.48 1.95
CA ASN A 201 -11.76 10.98 0.60
C ASN A 201 -10.68 9.88 0.55
N THR A 202 -9.56 10.06 1.26
CA THR A 202 -8.50 9.05 1.33
C THR A 202 -8.99 7.76 2.02
N VAL A 203 -9.81 7.85 3.07
CA VAL A 203 -10.45 6.67 3.68
C VAL A 203 -11.36 5.98 2.68
N LEU A 204 -12.20 6.72 1.95
CA LEU A 204 -13.08 6.15 0.92
C LEU A 204 -12.28 5.48 -0.21
N ALA A 205 -11.17 6.08 -0.65
CA ALA A 205 -10.24 5.44 -1.59
C ALA A 205 -9.65 4.15 -1.00
N GLY A 206 -9.31 4.15 0.30
CA GLY A 206 -8.88 2.96 1.03
C GLY A 206 -9.89 1.81 0.97
N ILE A 207 -11.19 2.13 1.18
CA ILE A 207 -12.30 1.17 1.05
C ILE A 207 -12.39 0.66 -0.39
N TRP A 208 -12.38 1.58 -1.37
CA TRP A 208 -12.45 1.26 -2.80
C TRP A 208 -11.36 0.27 -3.21
N PHE A 209 -10.10 0.52 -2.81
CA PHE A 209 -8.98 -0.37 -3.08
C PHE A 209 -9.12 -1.72 -2.39
N GLY A 210 -9.60 -1.76 -1.14
CA GLY A 210 -9.84 -3.01 -0.42
C GLY A 210 -10.90 -3.90 -1.08
N VAL A 211 -12.00 -3.29 -1.54
CA VAL A 211 -13.05 -3.98 -2.29
C VAL A 211 -12.52 -4.48 -3.65
N ALA A 212 -11.82 -3.63 -4.39
CA ALA A 212 -11.22 -4.00 -5.68
C ALA A 212 -10.24 -5.16 -5.54
N TYR A 213 -9.40 -5.14 -4.49
CA TYR A 213 -8.43 -6.20 -4.21
C TYR A 213 -9.12 -7.56 -3.98
N LEU A 214 -10.11 -7.62 -3.09
CA LEU A 214 -10.81 -8.87 -2.79
C LEU A 214 -11.70 -9.34 -3.96
N GLY A 215 -12.28 -8.40 -4.73
CA GLY A 215 -13.03 -8.71 -5.95
C GLY A 215 -12.14 -9.34 -7.04
N LEU A 216 -10.93 -8.84 -7.23
CA LEU A 216 -9.96 -9.43 -8.17
C LEU A 216 -9.40 -10.76 -7.67
N ALA A 217 -9.19 -10.91 -6.36
CA ALA A 217 -8.72 -12.15 -5.74
C ALA A 217 -9.74 -13.30 -5.89
N THR A 218 -11.04 -12.99 -5.85
CA THR A 218 -12.11 -13.99 -6.06
C THR A 218 -12.29 -14.37 -7.53
N CYS A 219 -12.01 -13.46 -8.48
CA CYS A 219 -12.08 -13.76 -9.92
C CYS A 219 -10.83 -14.45 -10.49
N GLY A 220 -9.68 -14.34 -9.83
CA GLY A 220 -8.38 -14.80 -10.33
C GLY A 220 -7.84 -16.05 -9.65
N SER A 221 -8.44 -17.23 -9.86
CA SER A 221 -7.76 -18.54 -9.79
C SER A 221 -6.69 -18.73 -8.68
N CYS A 222 -7.05 -18.46 -7.42
CA CYS A 222 -6.35 -18.99 -6.25
C CYS A 222 -7.40 -19.57 -5.31
N GLY A 223 -7.61 -20.88 -5.41
CA GLY A 223 -8.52 -21.61 -4.54
C GLY A 223 -8.20 -21.34 -3.08
N GLY A 224 -9.25 -21.06 -2.29
CA GLY A 224 -9.15 -20.86 -0.85
C GLY A 224 -9.38 -19.41 -0.39
N CYS A 225 -10.47 -18.80 -0.85
CA CYS A 225 -11.16 -17.77 -0.06
C CYS A 225 -12.59 -18.23 0.23
N THR A 226 -12.67 -19.39 0.89
CA THR A 226 -13.76 -19.85 1.77
C THR A 226 -13.11 -20.58 2.92
#